data_AF-A0A2T4WCG8-F1
#
_entry.id   AF-A0A2T4WCG8-F1
#
_cell.length_a   1.000
_cell.length_b   1.000
_cell.length_c   1.000
_cell.angle_alpha   90.00
_cell.angle_beta   90.00
_cell.angle_gamma   90.00
#
_symmetry.space_group_name_H-M   'P 1'
#
loop_
_entity.id
_entity.type
_entity.pdbx_description
1 polymer ?
#
loop_
_entity_poly.entity_id
_entity_poly.type
_entity_poly.pdbx_seq_one_letter_code
_entity_poly.pdbx_strand_id
1 'polypeptide(L)'
;MEQRLYLAYSMIQRLMQRKNLKYLLPLAVGALVVLGFKWFGPDEEKEVVIFSLVRDALTNVHLQPKEVDDALSEEVYENYLNTLDYNKLFLTKNEVDQLAVYSKELDNLFLLGDTRFFTTSYALITYSIDASKEIYTRLLSQPFDYTVEERIGNNPESRTFARNNEEHLEFWRKHLKWRVLNRIYEKDRSQKEDAETDETVKLKSFETLEAEAREKELELQNEWHDDLMDVSRLEWFGMYM
;
A
#
# COMPACT_ATOMS: atom_id res chain seq x y z
N MET A 1 27.49 -13.08 -41.01
CA MET A 1 26.50 -12.15 -40.40
C MET A 1 25.48 -11.68 -41.44
N GLU A 2 25.93 -11.25 -42.62
CA GLU A 2 25.08 -10.73 -43.71
C GLU A 2 24.03 -11.71 -44.25
N GLN A 3 24.34 -13.00 -44.34
CA GLN A 3 23.41 -13.99 -44.90
C GLN A 3 22.17 -14.22 -44.01
N ARG A 4 22.31 -14.08 -42.68
CA ARG A 4 21.18 -14.17 -41.74
C ARG A 4 20.29 -12.92 -41.81
N LEU A 5 20.90 -11.75 -41.99
CA LEU A 5 20.19 -10.48 -42.19
C LEU A 5 19.41 -10.48 -43.51
N TYR A 6 20.00 -11.02 -44.59
CA TYR A 6 19.33 -11.15 -45.88
C TYR A 6 18.14 -12.11 -45.84
N LEU A 7 18.29 -13.26 -45.15
CA LEU A 7 17.19 -14.20 -44.97
C LEU A 7 16.03 -13.60 -44.17
N ALA A 8 16.33 -12.89 -43.07
CA ALA A 8 15.33 -12.18 -42.28
C ALA A 8 14.61 -11.11 -43.11
N TYR A 9 15.36 -10.31 -43.87
CA TYR A 9 14.81 -9.28 -44.76
C TYR A 9 13.90 -9.88 -45.85
N SER A 10 14.31 -10.97 -46.48
CA SER A 10 13.52 -11.67 -47.51
C SER A 10 12.22 -12.26 -46.95
N MET A 11 12.24 -12.72 -45.69
CA MET A 11 11.09 -13.29 -45.00
C MET A 11 10.07 -12.20 -44.65
N ILE A 12 10.55 -11.05 -44.17
CA ILE A 12 9.72 -9.86 -43.89
C ILE A 12 9.08 -9.33 -45.18
N GLN A 13 9.81 -9.27 -46.29
CA GLN A 13 9.26 -8.85 -47.59
C GLN A 13 8.16 -9.80 -48.09
N ARG A 14 8.29 -11.12 -47.87
CA ARG A 14 7.24 -12.08 -48.21
C ARG A 14 6.03 -11.95 -47.29
N LEU A 15 6.24 -11.64 -46.02
CA LEU A 15 5.17 -11.42 -45.05
C LEU A 15 4.34 -10.19 -45.44
N MET A 16 4.98 -9.06 -45.77
CA MET A 16 4.34 -7.77 -46.10
C MET A 16 3.71 -7.68 -47.50
N GLN A 17 3.56 -8.79 -48.23
CA GLN A 17 2.90 -8.76 -49.55
C GLN A 17 1.41 -8.42 -49.43
N ARG A 18 0.85 -7.66 -50.39
CA ARG A 18 -0.56 -7.22 -50.40
C ARG A 18 -1.58 -8.34 -50.13
N LYS A 19 -1.30 -9.56 -50.60
CA LYS A 19 -2.15 -10.75 -50.39
C LYS A 19 -2.22 -11.25 -48.94
N ASN A 20 -1.22 -10.94 -48.12
CA ASN A 20 -1.13 -11.32 -46.71
C ASN A 20 -1.62 -10.19 -45.78
N LEU A 21 -1.82 -8.98 -46.34
CA LEU A 21 -2.25 -7.80 -45.59
C LEU A 21 -3.61 -8.02 -44.90
N LYS A 22 -4.48 -8.87 -45.48
CA LYS A 22 -5.76 -9.28 -44.87
C LYS A 22 -5.63 -10.07 -43.56
N TYR A 23 -4.46 -10.66 -43.29
CA TYR A 23 -4.17 -11.35 -42.03
C TYR A 23 -3.30 -10.48 -41.10
N LEU A 24 -2.41 -9.67 -41.66
CA LEU A 24 -1.57 -8.76 -40.89
C LEU A 24 -2.34 -7.57 -40.32
N LEU A 25 -3.32 -7.03 -41.04
CA LEU A 25 -4.17 -5.92 -40.56
C LEU A 25 -4.94 -6.29 -39.29
N PRO A 26 -5.73 -7.38 -39.22
CA PRO A 26 -6.43 -7.74 -38.00
C PRO A 26 -5.46 -8.09 -36.84
N LEU A 27 -4.28 -8.64 -37.13
CA LEU A 27 -3.28 -8.96 -36.12
C LEU A 27 -2.60 -7.68 -35.57
N ALA A 28 -2.33 -6.70 -36.44
CA ALA A 28 -1.84 -5.37 -36.05
C ALA A 28 -2.91 -4.57 -35.30
N VAL A 29 -4.18 -4.64 -35.73
CA VAL A 29 -5.31 -4.05 -35.00
C VAL A 29 -5.48 -4.72 -33.64
N GLY A 30 -5.41 -6.04 -33.56
CA GLY A 30 -5.44 -6.76 -32.27
C GLY A 30 -4.30 -6.36 -31.35
N ALA A 31 -3.07 -6.23 -31.88
CA ALA A 31 -1.92 -5.74 -31.12
C ALA A 31 -2.10 -4.27 -30.68
N LEU A 32 -2.65 -3.40 -31.54
CA LEU A 32 -2.97 -2.01 -31.21
C LEU A 32 -4.10 -1.88 -30.19
N VAL A 33 -5.08 -2.79 -30.20
CA VAL A 33 -6.14 -2.85 -29.20
C VAL A 33 -5.58 -3.30 -27.85
N VAL A 34 -4.71 -4.32 -27.81
CA VAL A 34 -4.05 -4.77 -26.57
C VAL A 34 -3.10 -3.69 -26.02
N LEU A 35 -2.29 -3.06 -26.88
CA LEU A 35 -1.42 -1.96 -26.48
C LEU A 35 -2.21 -0.71 -26.10
N GLY A 36 -3.32 -0.45 -26.78
CA GLY A 36 -4.24 0.65 -26.48
C GLY A 36 -4.93 0.45 -25.13
N PHE A 37 -5.41 -0.77 -24.83
CA PHE A 37 -5.98 -1.10 -23.53
C PHE A 37 -4.96 -0.97 -22.40
N LYS A 38 -3.71 -1.41 -22.63
CA LYS A 38 -2.60 -1.23 -21.68
C LYS A 38 -2.35 0.25 -21.34
N TRP A 39 -2.40 1.14 -22.33
CA TRP A 39 -2.08 2.57 -22.15
C TRP A 39 -3.28 3.47 -21.83
N PHE A 40 -4.50 3.09 -22.22
CA PHE A 40 -5.67 3.99 -22.22
C PHE A 40 -6.96 3.35 -21.68
N GLY A 41 -6.95 2.08 -21.26
CA GLY A 41 -8.12 1.48 -20.59
C GLY A 41 -8.35 2.11 -19.21
N PRO A 42 -9.61 2.35 -18.78
CA PRO A 42 -9.94 2.68 -17.40
C PRO A 42 -9.36 1.62 -16.46
N ASP A 43 -8.84 2.04 -15.31
CA ASP A 43 -8.24 1.08 -14.37
C ASP A 43 -9.25 0.02 -13.91
N GLU A 44 -10.52 0.38 -13.75
CA GLU A 44 -11.61 -0.55 -13.42
C GLU A 44 -11.78 -1.67 -14.45
N GLU A 45 -11.58 -1.40 -15.75
CA GLU A 45 -11.64 -2.45 -16.78
C GLU A 45 -10.43 -3.39 -16.69
N LYS A 46 -9.24 -2.85 -16.35
CA LYS A 46 -8.03 -3.65 -16.12
C LYS A 46 -8.18 -4.51 -14.87
N GLU A 47 -8.76 -3.97 -13.80
CA GLU A 47 -9.06 -4.66 -12.55
C GLU A 47 -9.92 -5.90 -12.82
N VAL A 48 -11.02 -5.76 -13.56
CA VAL A 48 -11.92 -6.89 -13.90
C VAL A 48 -11.18 -7.98 -14.70
N VAL A 49 -10.32 -7.60 -15.64
CA VAL A 49 -9.52 -8.57 -16.42
C VAL A 49 -8.52 -9.29 -15.51
N ILE A 50 -7.76 -8.57 -14.70
CA ILE A 50 -6.79 -9.16 -13.76
C ILE A 50 -7.51 -10.12 -12.80
N PHE A 51 -8.63 -9.68 -12.24
CA PHE A 51 -9.46 -10.49 -11.35
C PHE A 51 -9.85 -11.81 -12.01
N SER A 52 -10.37 -11.74 -13.25
CA SER A 52 -10.80 -12.93 -13.99
C SER A 52 -9.64 -13.91 -14.24
N LEU A 53 -8.44 -13.40 -14.56
CA LEU A 53 -7.26 -14.23 -14.79
C LEU A 53 -6.79 -14.92 -13.51
N VAL A 54 -6.75 -14.20 -12.39
CA VAL A 54 -6.37 -14.76 -11.09
C VAL A 54 -7.38 -15.80 -10.63
N ARG A 55 -8.68 -15.49 -10.75
CA ARG A 55 -9.76 -16.42 -10.44
C ARG A 55 -9.64 -17.71 -11.25
N ASP A 56 -9.46 -17.59 -12.56
CA ASP A 56 -9.36 -18.75 -13.44
C ASP A 56 -8.11 -19.60 -13.13
N ALA A 57 -6.99 -18.97 -12.74
CA ALA A 57 -5.80 -19.68 -12.29
C ALA A 57 -6.03 -20.44 -10.97
N LEU A 58 -6.66 -19.81 -9.98
CA LEU A 58 -6.91 -20.42 -8.67
C LEU A 58 -7.94 -21.55 -8.74
N THR A 59 -8.96 -21.41 -9.58
CA THR A 59 -10.05 -22.40 -9.70
C THR A 59 -9.69 -23.58 -10.60
N ASN A 60 -8.97 -23.36 -11.71
CA ASN A 60 -8.75 -24.39 -12.72
C ASN A 60 -7.31 -24.93 -12.80
N VAL A 61 -6.33 -24.23 -12.24
CA VAL A 61 -4.91 -24.62 -12.34
C VAL A 61 -4.36 -25.13 -11.00
N HIS A 62 -4.95 -24.74 -9.86
CA HIS A 62 -4.44 -25.13 -8.55
C HIS A 62 -4.64 -26.64 -8.30
N LEU A 63 -3.56 -27.36 -7.94
CA LEU A 63 -3.53 -28.82 -7.77
C LEU A 63 -4.37 -29.32 -6.58
N GLN A 64 -4.71 -28.43 -5.65
CA GLN A 64 -5.57 -28.71 -4.49
C GLN A 64 -6.43 -27.46 -4.20
N PRO A 65 -7.53 -27.24 -4.94
CA PRO A 65 -8.37 -26.06 -4.73
C PRO A 65 -8.97 -26.10 -3.32
N LYS A 66 -8.87 -24.99 -2.58
CA LYS A 66 -9.70 -24.78 -1.38
C LYS A 66 -11.14 -24.59 -1.84
N GLU A 67 -12.10 -25.00 -1.00
CA GLU A 67 -13.50 -24.62 -1.23
C GLU A 67 -13.62 -23.11 -1.09
N VAL A 68 -14.34 -22.48 -2.03
CA VAL A 68 -14.60 -21.05 -2.07
C VAL A 68 -15.95 -20.83 -1.40
N ASP A 69 -15.91 -20.58 -0.09
CA ASP A 69 -17.08 -20.51 0.79
C ASP A 69 -16.95 -19.37 1.82
N ASP A 70 -17.97 -19.21 2.68
CA ASP A 70 -17.99 -18.23 3.78
C ASP A 70 -16.76 -18.34 4.70
N ALA A 71 -16.25 -19.56 4.95
CA ALA A 71 -15.12 -19.76 5.87
C ALA A 71 -13.82 -19.25 5.26
N LEU A 72 -13.60 -19.50 3.96
CA LEU A 72 -12.49 -18.89 3.23
C LEU A 72 -12.64 -17.37 3.15
N SER A 73 -13.86 -16.86 2.97
CA SER A 73 -14.13 -15.41 2.96
C SER A 73 -13.70 -14.72 4.23
N GLU A 74 -14.01 -15.30 5.40
CA GLU A 74 -13.58 -14.75 6.69
C GLU A 74 -12.05 -14.74 6.83
N GLU A 75 -11.38 -15.82 6.42
CA GLU A 75 -9.90 -15.91 6.43
C GLU A 75 -9.27 -14.83 5.53
N VAL A 76 -9.80 -14.66 4.32
CA VAL A 76 -9.33 -13.66 3.35
C VAL A 76 -9.60 -12.24 3.85
N TYR A 77 -10.77 -12.00 4.44
CA TYR A 77 -11.14 -10.69 5.00
C TYR A 77 -10.16 -10.25 6.09
N GLU A 78 -9.87 -11.13 7.07
CA GLU A 78 -8.94 -10.83 8.16
C GLU A 78 -7.50 -10.61 7.64
N ASN A 79 -7.04 -11.46 6.73
CA ASN A 79 -5.73 -11.31 6.10
C ASN A 79 -5.62 -10.00 5.29
N TYR A 80 -6.70 -9.63 4.59
CA TYR A 80 -6.76 -8.39 3.85
C TYR A 80 -6.71 -7.17 4.77
N LEU A 81 -7.48 -7.15 5.86
CA LEU A 81 -7.41 -6.05 6.83
C LEU A 81 -6.02 -5.90 7.44
N ASN A 82 -5.35 -7.01 7.75
CA ASN A 82 -3.99 -6.99 8.27
C ASN A 82 -2.98 -6.46 7.23
N THR A 83 -3.20 -6.71 5.94
CA THR A 83 -2.39 -6.14 4.86
C THR A 83 -2.68 -4.65 4.67
N LEU A 84 -3.96 -4.26 4.76
CA LEU A 84 -4.44 -2.90 4.53
C LEU A 84 -3.95 -1.91 5.60
N ASP A 85 -4.03 -2.29 6.88
CA ASP A 85 -3.60 -1.45 8.00
C ASP A 85 -3.10 -2.30 9.18
N TYR A 86 -1.94 -2.94 8.99
CA TYR A 86 -1.32 -3.82 9.99
C TYR A 86 -1.14 -3.17 11.36
N ASN A 87 -0.77 -1.88 11.38
CA ASN A 87 -0.53 -1.14 12.62
C ASN A 87 -1.80 -0.58 13.26
N LYS A 88 -2.95 -0.67 12.55
CA LYS A 88 -4.26 -0.12 12.94
C LYS A 88 -4.16 1.37 13.23
N LEU A 89 -3.42 2.07 12.37
CA LEU A 89 -3.07 3.47 12.53
C LEU A 89 -3.96 4.37 11.67
N PHE A 90 -4.46 3.88 10.55
CA PHE A 90 -5.28 4.65 9.62
C PHE A 90 -6.76 4.45 9.92
N LEU A 91 -7.25 3.22 9.88
CA LEU A 91 -8.68 2.96 9.97
C LEU A 91 -9.18 3.00 11.42
N THR A 92 -10.39 3.53 11.61
CA THR A 92 -11.16 3.38 12.84
C THR A 92 -12.07 2.17 12.75
N LYS A 93 -12.66 1.80 13.89
CA LYS A 93 -13.67 0.75 13.97
C LYS A 93 -14.86 1.02 13.04
N ASN A 94 -15.22 2.28 12.81
CA ASN A 94 -16.34 2.62 11.93
C ASN A 94 -16.04 2.29 10.46
N GLU A 95 -14.82 2.54 9.97
CA GLU A 95 -14.44 2.11 8.62
C GLU A 95 -14.33 0.58 8.53
N VAL A 96 -13.77 -0.07 9.54
CA VAL A 96 -13.66 -1.53 9.58
C VAL A 96 -15.03 -2.21 9.59
N ASP A 97 -15.98 -1.68 10.36
CA ASP A 97 -17.35 -2.19 10.42
C ASP A 97 -18.09 -2.03 9.08
N GLN A 98 -17.78 -1.00 8.28
CA GLN A 98 -18.29 -0.87 6.91
C GLN A 98 -17.74 -1.97 5.99
N LEU A 99 -16.50 -2.40 6.19
CA LEU A 99 -15.91 -3.52 5.44
C LEU A 99 -16.40 -4.88 5.95
N ALA A 100 -16.73 -5.00 7.23
CA ALA A 100 -17.14 -6.24 7.87
C ALA A 100 -18.42 -6.84 7.27
N VAL A 101 -19.26 -6.02 6.62
CA VAL A 101 -20.45 -6.49 5.91
C VAL A 101 -20.12 -7.46 4.77
N TYR A 102 -18.89 -7.43 4.26
CA TYR A 102 -18.41 -8.30 3.19
C TYR A 102 -17.69 -9.56 3.69
N SER A 103 -17.46 -9.70 5.00
CA SER A 103 -16.61 -10.76 5.59
C SER A 103 -16.98 -12.18 5.17
N LYS A 104 -18.26 -12.44 4.86
CA LYS A 104 -18.78 -13.75 4.39
C LYS A 104 -19.21 -13.77 2.93
N GLU A 105 -19.01 -12.68 2.21
CA GLU A 105 -19.50 -12.50 0.83
C GLU A 105 -18.36 -12.42 -0.18
N LEU A 106 -17.09 -12.46 0.28
CA LEU A 106 -15.92 -12.32 -0.60
C LEU A 106 -15.83 -13.46 -1.61
N ASP A 107 -16.24 -14.67 -1.25
CA ASP A 107 -16.38 -15.84 -2.13
C ASP A 107 -17.38 -15.59 -3.26
N ASN A 108 -18.58 -15.10 -2.93
CA ASN A 108 -19.62 -14.77 -3.90
C ASN A 108 -19.15 -13.66 -4.84
N LEU A 109 -18.57 -12.58 -4.28
CA LEU A 109 -17.99 -11.50 -5.07
C LEU A 109 -16.87 -12.00 -5.97
N PHE A 110 -16.03 -12.92 -5.49
CA PHE A 110 -14.95 -13.51 -6.26
C PHE A 110 -15.45 -14.38 -7.42
N LEU A 111 -16.48 -15.19 -7.21
CA LEU A 111 -17.08 -15.97 -8.28
C LEU A 111 -17.71 -15.08 -9.35
N LEU A 112 -18.34 -13.98 -8.95
CA LEU A 112 -18.98 -12.99 -9.82
C LEU A 112 -18.00 -12.03 -10.50
N GLY A 113 -16.75 -11.96 -10.05
CA GLY A 113 -15.77 -10.97 -10.53
C GLY A 113 -16.11 -9.54 -10.11
N ASP A 114 -16.71 -9.38 -8.94
CA ASP A 114 -17.24 -8.13 -8.43
C ASP A 114 -16.23 -7.43 -7.50
N THR A 115 -15.76 -6.26 -7.91
CA THR A 115 -14.71 -5.50 -7.21
C THR A 115 -15.25 -4.47 -6.21
N ARG A 116 -16.53 -4.55 -5.81
CA ARG A 116 -17.13 -3.61 -4.85
C ARG A 116 -16.43 -3.57 -3.50
N PHE A 117 -15.95 -4.71 -3.00
CA PHE A 117 -15.18 -4.76 -1.76
C PHE A 117 -13.90 -3.92 -1.87
N PHE A 118 -13.10 -4.20 -2.91
CA PHE A 118 -11.89 -3.42 -3.21
C PHE A 118 -12.18 -1.93 -3.37
N THR A 119 -13.21 -1.58 -4.15
CA THR A 119 -13.59 -0.18 -4.38
C THR A 119 -13.87 0.54 -3.05
N THR A 120 -14.57 -0.14 -2.14
CA THR A 120 -14.92 0.41 -0.82
C THR A 120 -13.69 0.54 0.07
N SER A 121 -12.89 -0.50 0.20
CA SER A 121 -11.68 -0.48 1.03
C SER A 121 -10.63 0.50 0.54
N TYR A 122 -10.43 0.59 -0.78
CA TYR A 122 -9.55 1.57 -1.42
C TYR A 122 -9.97 3.00 -1.09
N ALA A 123 -11.26 3.33 -1.21
CA ALA A 123 -11.77 4.66 -0.89
C ALA A 123 -11.56 5.01 0.59
N LEU A 124 -11.79 4.07 1.50
CA LEU A 124 -11.62 4.28 2.95
C LEU A 124 -10.15 4.48 3.33
N ILE A 125 -9.24 3.63 2.84
CA ILE A 125 -7.82 3.71 3.21
C ILE A 125 -7.16 4.94 2.63
N THR A 126 -7.42 5.27 1.36
CA THR A 126 -6.81 6.45 0.71
C THR A 126 -7.29 7.75 1.34
N TYR A 127 -8.58 7.84 1.66
CA TYR A 127 -9.11 8.97 2.44
C TYR A 127 -8.43 9.09 3.80
N SER A 128 -8.26 7.97 4.51
CA SER A 128 -7.63 7.97 5.82
C SER A 128 -6.13 8.31 5.78
N ILE A 129 -5.42 7.90 4.73
CA ILE A 129 -4.01 8.25 4.52
C ILE A 129 -3.88 9.75 4.29
N ASP A 130 -4.69 10.32 3.40
CA ASP A 130 -4.68 11.76 3.11
C ASP A 130 -5.03 12.59 4.37
N ALA A 131 -6.07 12.18 5.10
CA ALA A 131 -6.46 12.81 6.36
C ALA A 131 -5.36 12.74 7.45
N SER A 132 -4.50 11.73 7.41
CA SER A 132 -3.40 11.60 8.38
C SER A 132 -2.38 12.73 8.29
N LYS A 133 -2.25 13.39 7.13
CA LYS A 133 -1.36 14.54 6.90
C LYS A 133 -1.59 15.68 7.87
N GLU A 134 -2.84 16.05 8.06
CA GLU A 134 -3.21 17.07 9.03
C GLU A 134 -2.90 16.62 10.46
N ILE A 135 -3.17 15.35 10.78
CA ILE A 135 -2.96 14.78 12.11
C ILE A 135 -1.49 14.84 12.51
N TYR A 136 -0.59 14.23 11.73
CA TYR A 136 0.82 14.18 12.10
C TYR A 136 1.48 15.56 12.05
N THR A 137 1.09 16.42 11.09
CA THR A 137 1.64 17.79 10.98
C THR A 137 1.29 18.60 12.22
N ARG A 138 0.02 18.52 12.66
CA ARG A 138 -0.43 19.20 13.87
C ARG A 138 0.27 18.66 15.12
N LEU A 139 0.35 17.35 15.28
CA LEU A 139 0.96 16.72 16.46
C LEU A 139 2.46 17.00 16.56
N LEU A 140 3.19 16.98 15.45
CA LEU A 140 4.63 17.24 15.42
C LEU A 140 4.98 18.73 15.49
N SER A 141 4.01 19.64 15.37
CA SER A 141 4.25 21.08 15.48
C SER A 141 4.61 21.55 16.90
N GLN A 142 4.30 20.74 17.91
CA GLN A 142 4.53 21.05 19.32
C GLN A 142 5.28 19.92 20.04
N PRO A 143 6.03 20.21 21.12
CA PRO A 143 6.65 19.18 21.93
C PRO A 143 5.62 18.24 22.55
N PHE A 144 5.97 16.96 22.66
CA PHE A 144 5.16 16.01 23.42
C PHE A 144 5.37 16.19 24.93
N ASP A 145 4.36 15.80 25.73
CA ASP A 145 4.54 15.72 27.18
C ASP A 145 5.26 14.42 27.56
N TYR A 146 6.53 14.51 27.94
CA TYR A 146 7.37 13.37 28.33
C TYR A 146 7.27 13.03 29.83
N THR A 147 6.47 13.75 30.61
CA THR A 147 6.33 13.53 32.07
C THR A 147 5.26 12.49 32.42
N VAL A 148 4.37 12.17 31.46
CA VAL A 148 3.30 11.20 31.64
C VAL A 148 3.83 9.78 31.49
N GLU A 149 3.56 8.94 32.50
CA GLU A 149 3.79 7.50 32.40
C GLU A 149 2.74 6.87 31.49
N GLU A 150 3.19 6.29 30.39
CA GLU A 150 2.31 5.64 29.42
C GLU A 150 2.98 4.44 28.77
N ARG A 151 2.16 3.57 28.16
CA ARG A 151 2.61 2.32 27.54
C ARG A 151 2.03 2.20 26.14
N ILE A 152 2.85 1.68 25.24
CA ILE A 152 2.48 1.41 23.85
C ILE A 152 2.76 -0.07 23.58
N GLY A 153 1.75 -0.79 23.08
CA GLY A 153 1.90 -2.18 22.68
C GLY A 153 2.76 -2.27 21.42
N ASN A 154 3.81 -3.09 21.46
CA ASN A 154 4.68 -3.33 20.31
C ASN A 154 4.10 -4.39 19.36
N ASN A 155 3.18 -5.24 19.81
CA ASN A 155 2.51 -6.24 18.99
C ASN A 155 1.33 -5.60 18.24
N PRO A 156 1.38 -5.47 16.91
CA PRO A 156 0.28 -4.90 16.13
C PRO A 156 -0.95 -5.81 16.09
N GLU A 157 -0.76 -7.13 16.16
CA GLU A 157 -1.86 -8.11 16.13
C GLU A 157 -2.78 -7.98 17.35
N SER A 158 -2.23 -7.59 18.51
CA SER A 158 -3.02 -7.38 19.73
C SER A 158 -3.69 -6.01 19.83
N ARG A 159 -3.43 -5.10 18.88
CA ARG A 159 -4.09 -3.79 18.85
C ARG A 159 -5.55 -3.92 18.43
N THR A 160 -6.37 -3.01 18.89
CA THR A 160 -7.75 -2.85 18.41
C THR A 160 -7.81 -1.60 17.54
N PHE A 161 -8.73 -1.55 16.58
CA PHE A 161 -8.97 -0.31 15.83
C PHE A 161 -9.55 0.76 16.74
N ALA A 162 -9.17 2.03 16.51
CA ALA A 162 -9.68 3.15 17.28
C ALA A 162 -11.21 3.20 17.20
N ARG A 163 -11.91 3.29 18.34
CA ARG A 163 -13.39 3.28 18.39
C ARG A 163 -14.00 4.57 17.86
N ASN A 164 -13.25 5.66 17.88
CA ASN A 164 -13.68 6.99 17.45
C ASN A 164 -12.46 7.88 17.13
N ASN A 165 -12.73 9.09 16.66
CA ASN A 165 -11.71 10.05 16.26
C ASN A 165 -10.79 10.49 17.41
N GLU A 166 -11.27 10.55 18.65
CA GLU A 166 -10.45 10.93 19.81
C GLU A 166 -9.41 9.85 20.12
N GLU A 167 -9.82 8.58 20.11
CA GLU A 167 -8.93 7.44 20.29
C GLU A 167 -7.96 7.30 19.11
N HIS A 168 -8.40 7.64 17.90
CA HIS A 168 -7.56 7.64 16.71
C HIS A 168 -6.44 8.68 16.80
N LEU A 169 -6.78 9.90 17.22
CA LEU A 169 -5.78 10.95 17.48
C LEU A 169 -4.80 10.55 18.59
N GLU A 170 -5.28 9.87 19.63
CA GLU A 170 -4.45 9.36 20.71
C GLU A 170 -3.49 8.25 20.24
N PHE A 171 -3.92 7.39 19.32
CA PHE A 171 -3.07 6.38 18.69
C PHE A 171 -1.95 7.04 17.89
N TRP A 172 -2.28 8.04 17.06
CA TRP A 172 -1.30 8.83 16.32
C TRP A 172 -0.32 9.55 17.24
N ARG A 173 -0.82 10.20 18.31
CA ARG A 173 0.03 10.90 19.27
C ARG A 173 1.02 9.94 19.93
N LYS A 174 0.55 8.78 20.40
CA LYS A 174 1.42 7.74 20.99
C LYS A 174 2.45 7.23 19.99
N HIS A 175 2.01 6.91 18.77
CA HIS A 175 2.87 6.43 17.70
C HIS A 175 4.00 7.43 17.40
N LEU A 176 3.66 8.69 17.17
CA LEU A 176 4.62 9.74 16.86
C LEU A 176 5.54 10.05 18.05
N LYS A 177 5.01 10.13 19.28
CA LYS A 177 5.82 10.31 20.48
C LYS A 177 6.86 9.20 20.62
N TRP A 178 6.49 7.94 20.38
CA TRP A 178 7.43 6.81 20.43
C TRP A 178 8.52 6.93 19.36
N ARG A 179 8.17 7.30 18.13
CA ARG A 179 9.15 7.50 17.04
C ARG A 179 10.14 8.62 17.36
N VAL A 180 9.64 9.75 17.85
CA VAL A 180 10.47 10.88 18.28
C VAL A 180 11.36 10.48 19.46
N LEU A 181 10.83 9.77 20.46
CA LEU A 181 11.60 9.33 21.62
C LEU A 181 12.74 8.39 21.24
N ASN A 182 12.49 7.42 20.35
CA ASN A 182 13.55 6.55 19.84
C ASN A 182 14.65 7.34 19.14
N ARG A 183 14.28 8.36 18.35
CA ARG A 183 15.25 9.20 17.65
C ARG A 183 16.08 10.05 18.61
N ILE A 184 15.45 10.61 19.65
CA ILE A 184 16.16 11.31 20.73
C ILE A 184 17.14 10.35 21.41
N TYR A 185 16.71 9.14 21.76
CA TYR A 185 17.55 8.14 22.42
C TYR A 185 18.79 7.79 21.58
N GLU A 186 18.60 7.51 20.29
CA GLU A 186 19.73 7.19 19.39
C GLU A 186 20.70 8.37 19.25
N LYS A 187 20.20 9.60 19.13
CA LYS A 187 21.03 10.80 19.04
C LYS A 187 21.77 11.11 20.34
N ASP A 188 21.09 10.98 21.47
CA ASP A 188 21.67 11.20 22.79
C ASP A 188 22.77 10.17 23.09
N ARG A 189 22.54 8.90 22.72
CA ARG A 189 23.57 7.85 22.82
C ARG A 189 24.78 8.18 21.94
N SER A 190 24.57 8.50 20.67
CA SER A 190 25.64 8.81 19.73
C SER A 190 26.50 9.99 20.20
N GLN A 191 25.90 11.09 20.65
CA GLN A 191 26.69 12.25 21.10
C GLN A 191 27.51 11.96 22.38
N LYS A 192 27.03 11.05 23.24
CA LYS A 192 27.77 10.62 24.44
C LYS A 192 28.95 9.74 24.08
N GLU A 193 28.76 8.80 23.17
CA GLU A 193 29.86 7.98 22.62
C GLU A 193 30.92 8.86 21.94
N ASP A 194 30.51 9.86 21.16
CA ASP A 194 31.44 10.80 20.51
C ASP A 194 32.22 11.62 21.56
N ALA A 195 31.54 12.13 22.59
CA ALA A 195 32.16 12.92 23.67
C ALA A 195 33.15 12.12 24.54
N GLU A 196 33.04 10.78 24.58
CA GLU A 196 34.06 9.92 25.21
C GLU A 196 35.36 9.85 24.41
N THR A 197 35.29 10.08 23.09
CA THR A 197 36.44 9.99 22.17
C THR A 197 37.02 11.35 21.77
N ASP A 198 36.22 12.42 21.83
CA ASP A 198 36.59 13.78 21.45
C ASP A 198 36.04 14.82 22.46
N GLU A 199 36.94 15.40 23.26
CA GLU A 199 36.62 16.40 24.30
C GLU A 199 36.07 17.73 23.73
N THR A 200 36.12 17.94 22.42
CA THR A 200 35.59 19.15 21.77
C THR A 200 34.09 19.08 21.47
N VAL A 201 33.48 17.89 21.59
CA VAL A 201 32.05 17.65 21.33
C VAL A 201 31.20 18.31 22.41
N LYS A 202 30.35 19.26 22.00
CA LYS A 202 29.35 19.87 22.88
C LYS A 202 28.05 19.09 22.82
N LEU A 203 27.66 18.50 23.94
CA LEU A 203 26.38 17.79 24.08
C LEU A 203 25.20 18.75 23.87
N LYS A 204 24.26 18.34 23.03
CA LYS A 204 22.98 19.03 22.85
C LYS A 204 22.06 18.73 24.03
N SER A 205 21.23 19.70 24.39
CA SER A 205 20.20 19.51 25.42
C SER A 205 19.06 18.62 24.89
N PHE A 206 18.28 18.05 25.81
CA PHE A 206 17.10 17.27 25.45
C PHE A 206 16.14 18.06 24.56
N GLU A 207 15.87 19.33 24.89
CA GLU A 207 14.96 20.19 24.13
C GLU A 207 15.45 20.42 22.70
N THR A 208 16.77 20.53 22.51
CA THR A 208 17.37 20.67 21.18
C THR A 208 17.21 19.37 20.39
N LEU A 209 17.52 18.22 21.01
CA LEU A 209 17.36 16.91 20.39
C LEU A 209 15.89 16.60 20.07
N GLU A 210 14.96 17.01 20.93
CA GLU A 210 13.52 16.84 20.74
C GLU A 210 13.02 17.62 19.53
N ALA A 211 13.41 18.89 19.42
CA ALA A 211 13.03 19.74 18.30
C ALA A 211 13.58 19.20 16.96
N GLU A 212 14.88 18.86 16.92
CA GLU A 212 15.51 18.23 15.75
C GLU A 212 14.85 16.88 15.41
N ALA A 213 14.47 16.10 16.42
CA ALA A 213 13.83 14.81 16.23
C ALA A 213 12.41 14.94 15.67
N ARG A 214 11.62 15.91 16.13
CA ARG A 214 10.29 16.20 15.56
C ARG A 214 10.36 16.73 14.13
N GLU A 215 11.31 17.62 13.85
CA GLU A 215 11.54 18.13 12.49
C GLU A 215 11.88 16.97 11.54
N LYS A 216 12.82 16.12 11.94
CA LYS A 216 13.17 14.96 11.11
C LYS A 216 12.05 13.94 10.99
N GLU A 217 11.25 13.76 12.04
CA GLU A 217 10.08 12.89 11.98
C GLU A 217 9.03 13.44 11.02
N LEU A 218 8.79 14.75 11.01
CA LEU A 218 7.85 15.40 10.09
C LEU A 218 8.27 15.22 8.63
N GLU A 219 9.57 15.39 8.33
CA GLU A 219 10.13 15.12 7.00
C GLU A 219 9.83 13.68 6.56
N LEU A 220 10.12 12.70 7.42
CA LEU A 220 9.89 11.29 7.11
C LEU A 220 8.40 10.93 6.99
N GLN A 221 7.52 11.57 7.76
CA GLN A 221 6.07 11.37 7.62
C GLN A 221 5.56 11.94 6.30
N ASN A 222 6.10 13.09 5.85
CA ASN A 222 5.75 13.64 4.55
C ASN A 222 6.24 12.75 3.40
N GLU A 223 7.49 12.27 3.46
CA GLU A 223 8.02 11.33 2.47
C GLU A 223 7.16 10.06 2.40
N TRP A 224 6.87 9.44 3.56
CA TRP A 224 6.04 8.25 3.61
C TRP A 224 4.60 8.48 3.13
N HIS A 225 4.02 9.62 3.46
CA HIS A 225 2.70 10.01 2.96
C HIS A 225 2.70 10.15 1.43
N ASP A 226 3.68 10.86 0.88
CA ASP A 226 3.77 11.08 -0.56
C ASP A 226 4.01 9.74 -1.30
N ASP A 227 4.86 8.87 -0.76
CA ASP A 227 5.05 7.49 -1.27
C ASP A 227 3.74 6.69 -1.28
N LEU A 228 2.92 6.79 -0.23
CA LEU A 228 1.63 6.09 -0.14
C LEU A 228 0.60 6.65 -1.13
N MET A 229 0.60 7.97 -1.35
CA MET A 229 -0.33 8.65 -2.26
C MET A 229 0.05 8.48 -3.72
N ASP A 230 1.33 8.21 -4.01
CA ASP A 230 1.83 7.90 -5.35
C ASP A 230 1.48 6.47 -5.80
N VAL A 231 1.11 5.57 -4.88
CA VAL A 231 0.66 4.23 -5.23
C VAL A 231 -0.63 4.31 -6.03
N SER A 232 -0.59 3.85 -7.27
CA SER A 232 -1.75 3.87 -8.16
C SER A 232 -2.84 2.92 -7.68
N ARG A 233 -4.09 3.20 -8.06
CA ARG A 233 -5.23 2.30 -7.79
C ARG A 233 -4.97 0.87 -8.29
N LEU A 234 -4.31 0.73 -9.45
CA LEU A 234 -3.97 -0.58 -10.01
C LEU A 234 -2.92 -1.33 -9.17
N GLU A 235 -1.96 -0.62 -8.56
CA GLU A 235 -1.00 -1.24 -7.63
C GLU A 235 -1.67 -1.64 -6.32
N TRP A 236 -2.57 -0.82 -5.79
CA TRP A 236 -3.44 -1.19 -4.67
C TRP A 236 -4.28 -2.44 -4.99
N PHE A 237 -4.82 -2.52 -6.19
CA PHE A 237 -5.54 -3.70 -6.65
C PHE A 237 -4.63 -4.92 -6.74
N GLY A 238 -3.39 -4.75 -7.20
CA GLY A 238 -2.39 -5.81 -7.21
C GLY A 238 -2.01 -6.33 -5.83
N MET A 239 -2.06 -5.49 -4.78
CA MET A 239 -1.88 -5.92 -3.39
C MET A 239 -3.13 -6.61 -2.80
N TYR A 240 -4.30 -6.31 -3.35
CA TYR A 240 -5.56 -6.95 -2.97
C TYR A 240 -5.71 -8.37 -3.52
N MET A 241 -5.21 -8.61 -4.74
CA MET A 241 -5.27 -9.92 -5.44
C MET A 241 -4.19 -10.91 -4.99
#